data_AF-A0A286YCM4-F1
#
_entry.id   AF-A0A286YCM4-F1
#
_cell.length_a   1.000
_cell.length_b   1.000
_cell.length_c   1.000
_cell.angle_alpha   90.00
_cell.angle_beta   90.00
_cell.angle_gamma   90.00
#
_symmetry.space_group_name_H-M   'P 1'
#
loop_
_entity.id
_entity.type
_entity.pdbx_description
1 polymer ?
#
loop_
_entity_poly.entity_id
_entity_poly.type
_entity_poly.pdbx_seq_one_letter_code
_entity_poly.pdbx_strand_id
1 'polypeptide(L)'
;KDGKPLQPVVHIWDSETLLKLQEIGLGAFERGVGALAFSAASTNDSVLAVGFSPRDSSCIVTSGKSHVHFWNWSGGTGAPGNGLLARKQGVFGKYKKPKFIPCFVFLPDGDILTGDSEGNILTWGRSVSDSKTPGRGGAKETYTIVAQAHAHEGSIFALCLRRDGTVLSGGGRDRRLVQWGPGLVALQEAEIPEHFGAVR
;
A
#
# COMPACT_ATOMS: atom_id res chain seq x y z
N LYS A 1 11.33 -14.36 18.04
CA LYS A 1 10.23 -14.63 17.06
C LYS A 1 8.96 -15.18 17.71
N ASP A 2 8.00 -14.29 18.04
CA ASP A 2 6.66 -14.59 18.58
C ASP A 2 5.51 -13.87 17.83
N GLY A 3 4.29 -14.39 17.97
CA GLY A 3 3.05 -14.07 17.25
C GLY A 3 1.98 -13.26 18.02
N LYS A 4 2.22 -12.83 19.26
CA LYS A 4 1.51 -11.68 19.87
C LYS A 4 2.31 -10.38 19.65
N PRO A 5 2.55 -9.98 18.39
CA PRO A 5 3.81 -10.31 17.76
C PRO A 5 5.04 -9.56 18.26
N LEU A 6 6.20 -10.16 17.93
CA LEU A 6 7.35 -9.49 17.33
C LEU A 6 6.94 -8.11 16.81
N GLN A 7 7.24 -7.04 17.54
CA GLN A 7 7.06 -5.73 16.93
C GLN A 7 7.92 -5.71 15.68
N PRO A 8 7.33 -5.52 14.47
CA PRO A 8 7.83 -6.07 13.23
C PRO A 8 9.35 -5.97 13.14
N VAL A 9 10.00 -7.09 12.82
CA VAL A 9 11.43 -7.20 13.06
C VAL A 9 12.21 -7.19 11.75
N VAL A 10 13.24 -6.34 11.69
CA VAL A 10 14.29 -6.52 10.67
C VAL A 10 15.28 -7.55 11.20
N HIS A 11 15.76 -8.42 10.33
CA HIS A 11 16.86 -9.34 10.63
C HIS A 11 18.03 -9.03 9.72
N ILE A 12 19.24 -9.09 10.26
CA ILE A 12 20.49 -8.81 9.56
C ILE A 12 21.47 -9.96 9.83
N TRP A 13 22.30 -10.29 8.85
CA TRP A 13 23.32 -11.33 8.87
C TRP A 13 24.49 -10.93 7.97
N ASP A 14 25.68 -11.47 8.24
CA ASP A 14 26.93 -11.05 7.60
C ASP A 14 27.15 -11.73 6.23
N SER A 15 27.63 -10.97 5.24
CA SER A 15 27.80 -11.46 3.86
C SER A 15 29.10 -12.21 3.56
N GLU A 16 30.11 -12.13 4.44
CA GLU A 16 31.37 -12.90 4.30
C GLU A 16 31.42 -14.11 5.25
N THR A 17 30.58 -14.20 6.28
CA THR A 17 30.74 -15.17 7.40
C THR A 17 29.50 -16.00 7.82
N LEU A 18 28.30 -15.78 7.27
CA LEU A 18 27.05 -16.53 7.55
C LEU A 18 26.45 -16.46 8.98
N LEU A 19 27.01 -15.68 9.92
CA LEU A 19 26.46 -15.61 11.28
C LEU A 19 25.24 -14.68 11.38
N LYS A 20 24.26 -15.06 12.22
CA LYS A 20 23.07 -14.24 12.51
C LYS A 20 23.47 -13.01 13.32
N LEU A 21 23.54 -11.85 12.67
CA LEU A 21 23.94 -10.59 13.32
C LEU A 21 22.83 -10.01 14.21
N GLN A 22 21.55 -9.99 13.77
CA GLN A 22 20.53 -9.21 14.51
C GLN A 22 19.04 -9.64 14.38
N GLU A 23 18.26 -9.25 15.39
CA GLU A 23 16.78 -9.15 15.46
C GLU A 23 16.47 -7.72 15.95
N ILE A 24 15.75 -6.93 15.16
CA ILE A 24 15.54 -5.47 15.32
C ILE A 24 14.04 -5.19 15.50
N GLY A 25 13.60 -4.00 15.91
CA GLY A 25 12.19 -3.58 15.75
C GLY A 25 11.23 -4.13 16.80
N LEU A 26 11.69 -5.09 17.62
CA LEU A 26 11.10 -5.70 18.81
C LEU A 26 10.81 -4.69 19.96
N GLY A 27 10.05 -3.66 19.63
CA GLY A 27 9.40 -2.69 20.52
C GLY A 27 8.33 -1.90 19.76
N ALA A 28 8.56 -1.69 18.46
CA ALA A 28 8.60 -0.35 17.93
C ALA A 28 7.98 -0.17 16.53
N PHE A 29 7.87 -1.20 15.70
CA PHE A 29 7.34 -0.99 14.35
C PHE A 29 5.83 -1.12 14.34
N GLU A 30 5.17 -0.04 13.97
CA GLU A 30 3.79 0.13 14.39
C GLU A 30 2.75 -0.41 13.41
N ARG A 31 3.13 -1.18 12.37
CA ARG A 31 2.24 -1.97 11.47
C ARG A 31 2.96 -2.90 10.47
N GLY A 32 4.29 -3.03 10.57
CA GLY A 32 5.20 -3.72 9.64
C GLY A 32 6.43 -2.84 9.39
N VAL A 33 7.25 -3.13 8.37
CA VAL A 33 8.15 -2.11 7.79
C VAL A 33 7.63 -1.75 6.41
N GLY A 34 7.29 -0.48 6.24
CA GLY A 34 6.67 0.07 5.04
C GLY A 34 7.48 -0.13 3.75
N ALA A 35 8.77 -0.41 3.82
CA ALA A 35 9.49 -1.06 2.73
C ALA A 35 10.68 -1.86 3.26
N LEU A 36 10.57 -3.18 3.19
CA LEU A 36 11.67 -4.15 3.16
C LEU A 36 11.22 -5.31 2.27
N ALA A 37 12.12 -5.85 1.43
CA ALA A 37 11.74 -6.89 0.48
C ALA A 37 12.82 -7.98 0.31
N PHE A 38 12.74 -9.02 1.16
CA PHE A 38 13.22 -10.39 0.94
C PHE A 38 12.27 -11.33 1.73
N SER A 39 11.93 -12.56 1.26
CA SER A 39 10.68 -13.23 1.75
C SER A 39 10.64 -14.77 1.81
N ALA A 40 9.78 -15.29 2.71
CA ALA A 40 9.03 -16.54 2.50
C ALA A 40 7.66 -16.55 3.25
N ALA A 41 6.55 -16.49 2.50
CA ALA A 41 5.12 -16.71 2.87
C ALA A 41 4.42 -15.82 3.94
N SER A 42 3.49 -14.95 3.51
CA SER A 42 2.48 -14.28 4.37
C SER A 42 1.10 -14.03 3.70
N THR A 43 1.02 -14.17 2.38
CA THR A 43 -0.22 -14.21 1.59
C THR A 43 -0.06 -15.30 0.52
N ASN A 44 -1.14 -16.03 0.18
CA ASN A 44 -1.11 -17.00 -0.95
C ASN A 44 -0.93 -16.31 -2.32
N ASP A 45 -1.09 -14.99 -2.36
CA ASP A 45 -0.97 -14.13 -3.53
C ASP A 45 0.23 -13.19 -3.37
N SER A 46 0.99 -12.95 -4.44
CA SER A 46 2.19 -12.10 -4.44
C SER A 46 1.90 -10.67 -3.95
N VAL A 47 2.72 -10.18 -3.02
CA VAL A 47 2.81 -8.75 -2.67
C VAL A 47 3.77 -8.07 -3.64
N LEU A 48 3.42 -6.88 -4.11
CA LEU A 48 4.19 -6.11 -5.11
C LEU A 48 4.64 -4.75 -4.57
N ALA A 49 3.81 -4.11 -3.74
CA ALA A 49 4.18 -2.89 -3.02
C ALA A 49 3.77 -2.97 -1.55
N VAL A 50 4.50 -2.23 -0.72
CA VAL A 50 4.25 -1.99 0.70
C VAL A 50 4.61 -0.53 0.98
N GLY A 51 4.04 0.06 2.03
CA GLY A 51 4.26 1.47 2.36
C GLY A 51 3.72 1.84 3.74
N PHE A 52 4.44 2.71 4.47
CA PHE A 52 3.95 3.35 5.68
C PHE A 52 3.14 4.62 5.35
N SER A 53 2.06 4.93 6.08
CA SER A 53 1.48 6.29 5.96
C SER A 53 2.44 7.31 6.57
N PRO A 54 2.64 8.46 5.92
CA PRO A 54 3.40 9.57 6.51
C PRO A 54 2.68 10.25 7.69
N ARG A 55 1.41 9.91 7.97
CA ARG A 55 0.56 10.55 9.00
C ARG A 55 0.39 9.76 10.29
N ASP A 56 0.68 8.46 10.26
CA ASP A 56 0.43 7.51 11.34
C ASP A 56 1.49 6.41 11.13
N SER A 57 2.49 6.33 12.02
CA SER A 57 3.58 5.33 11.96
C SER A 57 3.04 3.92 12.16
N SER A 58 1.99 3.83 12.98
CA SER A 58 0.95 2.88 12.73
C SER A 58 0.21 3.28 11.44
N CYS A 59 0.74 3.06 10.25
CA CYS A 59 -0.14 2.79 9.09
C CYS A 59 0.64 2.02 8.08
N ILE A 60 0.18 0.83 7.66
CA ILE A 60 0.77 0.16 6.50
C ILE A 60 -0.31 -0.28 5.54
N VAL A 61 0.03 -0.12 4.27
CA VAL A 61 -0.68 -0.72 3.16
C VAL A 61 0.24 -1.67 2.42
N THR A 62 -0.34 -2.75 1.92
CA THR A 62 0.31 -3.70 1.00
C THR A 62 -0.61 -3.91 -0.19
N SER A 63 -0.09 -3.86 -1.41
CA SER A 63 -0.83 -4.19 -2.61
C SER A 63 -0.10 -5.26 -3.43
N GLY A 64 -0.84 -5.97 -4.27
CA GLY A 64 -0.26 -7.00 -5.11
C GLY A 64 -1.29 -7.74 -5.94
N LYS A 65 -1.07 -9.04 -6.15
CA LYS A 65 -2.01 -9.90 -6.88
C LYS A 65 -3.36 -9.90 -6.16
N SER A 66 -4.38 -9.40 -6.84
CA SER A 66 -5.78 -9.37 -6.38
C SER A 66 -6.01 -8.79 -4.97
N HIS A 67 -5.20 -7.84 -4.48
CA HIS A 67 -5.44 -7.25 -3.15
C HIS A 67 -4.87 -5.85 -2.92
N VAL A 68 -5.56 -5.13 -2.03
CA VAL A 68 -5.03 -4.05 -1.19
C VAL A 68 -5.40 -4.42 0.25
N HIS A 69 -4.42 -4.45 1.14
CA HIS A 69 -4.64 -4.65 2.57
C HIS A 69 -4.17 -3.43 3.35
N PHE A 70 -4.95 -3.06 4.35
CA PHE A 70 -4.71 -1.98 5.28
C PHE A 70 -4.50 -2.62 6.65
N TRP A 71 -3.29 -2.51 7.17
CA TRP A 71 -2.94 -3.10 8.44
C TRP A 71 -3.24 -2.08 9.54
N ASN A 72 -3.61 -2.52 10.76
CA ASN A 72 -3.52 -1.74 11.99
C ASN A 72 -2.57 -2.40 12.98
N TRP A 73 -1.96 -1.61 13.86
CA TRP A 73 -1.21 -2.13 14.97
C TRP A 73 -1.12 -1.19 16.15
N SER A 74 -1.07 -1.85 17.30
CA SER A 74 -0.88 -1.28 18.62
C SER A 74 0.40 -1.87 19.21
N GLY A 75 1.36 -1.03 19.57
CA GLY A 75 2.51 -1.47 20.38
C GLY A 75 2.03 -1.87 21.78
N GLY A 76 2.47 -3.03 22.27
CA GLY A 76 2.24 -3.39 23.68
C GLY A 76 3.13 -2.57 24.58
N THR A 77 2.55 -1.72 25.42
CA THR A 77 3.27 -0.92 26.40
C THR A 77 4.08 -1.81 27.35
N GLY A 78 5.40 -1.61 27.39
CA GLY A 78 6.27 -2.14 28.46
C GLY A 78 7.01 -3.45 28.19
N ALA A 79 6.91 -4.07 27.00
CA ALA A 79 7.71 -5.27 26.70
C ALA A 79 8.18 -5.35 25.23
N PRO A 80 9.47 -5.68 24.99
CA PRO A 80 9.98 -5.99 23.66
C PRO A 80 9.53 -7.41 23.25
N GLY A 81 8.51 -7.47 22.39
CA GLY A 81 8.00 -8.64 21.68
C GLY A 81 6.49 -8.70 21.51
N ASN A 82 5.76 -7.56 21.62
CA ASN A 82 4.43 -7.59 22.23
C ASN A 82 3.28 -6.73 21.64
N GLY A 83 3.22 -6.40 20.34
CA GLY A 83 2.07 -5.65 19.78
C GLY A 83 0.95 -6.50 19.15
N LEU A 84 0.27 -6.00 18.10
CA LEU A 84 -0.75 -6.77 17.35
C LEU A 84 -0.96 -6.26 15.92
N LEU A 85 -0.82 -7.11 14.88
CA LEU A 85 -1.24 -6.79 13.51
C LEU A 85 -2.72 -7.14 13.26
N ALA A 86 -3.57 -6.13 13.06
CA ALA A 86 -4.97 -6.28 12.65
C ALA A 86 -5.15 -5.94 11.16
N ARG A 87 -5.36 -6.95 10.30
CA ARG A 87 -5.56 -6.75 8.86
C ARG A 87 -7.01 -6.35 8.51
N LYS A 88 -7.18 -5.34 7.67
CA LYS A 88 -8.40 -5.02 6.94
C LYS A 88 -8.16 -5.17 5.43
N GLN A 89 -9.11 -5.74 4.71
CA GLN A 89 -9.03 -5.86 3.25
C GLN A 89 -9.81 -4.70 2.60
N GLY A 90 -9.24 -4.11 1.54
CA GLY A 90 -9.95 -3.15 0.70
C GLY A 90 -11.19 -3.77 0.05
N VAL A 91 -12.32 -3.08 0.14
CA VAL A 91 -13.60 -3.51 -0.42
C VAL A 91 -13.81 -2.83 -1.77
N PHE A 92 -13.70 -3.62 -2.85
CA PHE A 92 -13.91 -3.15 -4.23
C PHE A 92 -15.37 -2.77 -4.52
N GLY A 93 -16.34 -3.35 -3.80
CA GLY A 93 -17.76 -3.05 -4.00
C GLY A 93 -18.22 -3.29 -5.44
N LYS A 94 -18.67 -2.23 -6.11
CA LYS A 94 -19.13 -2.26 -7.52
C LYS A 94 -17.99 -2.31 -8.55
N TYR A 95 -16.75 -2.05 -8.15
CA TYR A 95 -15.62 -1.92 -9.07
C TYR A 95 -15.02 -3.29 -9.41
N LYS A 96 -14.59 -3.49 -10.66
CA LYS A 96 -13.93 -4.72 -11.11
C LYS A 96 -12.66 -4.93 -10.29
N LYS A 97 -12.48 -6.14 -9.74
CA LYS A 97 -11.25 -6.52 -9.05
C LYS A 97 -10.12 -6.77 -10.06
N PRO A 98 -9.01 -6.00 -10.06
CA PRO A 98 -7.91 -6.18 -11.01
C PRO A 98 -7.04 -7.39 -10.64
N LYS A 99 -6.27 -7.90 -11.61
CA LYS A 99 -5.39 -9.06 -11.43
C LYS A 99 -4.18 -8.73 -10.57
N PHE A 100 -3.58 -7.56 -10.77
CA PHE A 100 -2.46 -7.05 -9.97
C PHE A 100 -2.64 -5.57 -9.64
N ILE A 101 -2.10 -5.16 -8.50
CA ILE A 101 -2.03 -3.77 -8.04
C ILE A 101 -0.57 -3.51 -7.65
N PRO A 102 0.31 -3.21 -8.64
CA PRO A 102 1.76 -3.17 -8.42
C PRO A 102 2.24 -1.95 -7.64
N CYS A 103 1.50 -0.84 -7.60
CA CYS A 103 1.95 0.40 -6.96
C CYS A 103 0.82 1.18 -6.28
N PHE A 104 1.20 2.03 -5.32
CA PHE A 104 0.30 2.96 -4.67
C PHE A 104 1.05 4.15 -4.04
N VAL A 105 0.34 5.24 -3.75
CA VAL A 105 0.84 6.40 -3.00
C VAL A 105 -0.19 6.84 -1.96
N PHE A 106 0.28 7.26 -0.79
CA PHE A 106 -0.55 7.95 0.20
C PHE A 106 -0.75 9.40 -0.22
N LEU A 107 -1.99 9.89 -0.13
CA LEU A 107 -2.32 11.29 -0.36
C LEU A 107 -2.17 12.14 0.92
N PRO A 108 -2.01 13.47 0.81
CA PRO A 108 -1.84 14.36 1.95
C PRO A 108 -3.04 14.45 2.90
N ASP A 109 -4.21 13.90 2.53
CA ASP A 109 -5.45 13.83 3.32
C ASP A 109 -5.63 12.50 4.07
N GLY A 110 -4.84 11.47 3.75
CA GLY A 110 -4.92 10.12 4.33
C GLY A 110 -5.60 9.08 3.43
N ASP A 111 -6.16 9.49 2.29
CA ASP A 111 -6.61 8.57 1.24
C ASP A 111 -5.41 8.00 0.47
N ILE A 112 -5.64 7.01 -0.38
CA ILE A 112 -4.58 6.29 -1.10
C ILE A 112 -4.96 6.11 -2.56
N LEU A 113 -4.04 6.40 -3.47
CA LEU A 113 -4.17 6.06 -4.88
C LEU A 113 -3.45 4.75 -5.17
N THR A 114 -4.09 3.80 -5.84
CA THR A 114 -3.46 2.58 -6.34
C THR A 114 -3.51 2.53 -7.87
N GLY A 115 -2.40 2.15 -8.50
CA GLY A 115 -2.37 1.81 -9.92
C GLY A 115 -2.60 0.31 -10.11
N ASP A 116 -3.38 -0.09 -11.12
CA ASP A 116 -3.73 -1.50 -11.35
C ASP A 116 -3.30 -2.05 -12.73
N SER A 117 -3.43 -3.38 -12.89
CA SER A 117 -3.06 -4.12 -14.10
C SER A 117 -3.91 -3.79 -15.34
N GLU A 118 -5.08 -3.18 -15.13
CA GLU A 118 -6.05 -2.82 -16.16
C GLU A 118 -5.94 -1.33 -16.55
N GLY A 119 -4.97 -0.61 -15.97
CA GLY A 119 -4.71 0.80 -16.29
C GLY A 119 -5.55 1.81 -15.51
N ASN A 120 -6.16 1.42 -14.39
CA ASN A 120 -6.93 2.34 -13.56
C ASN A 120 -6.12 2.89 -12.39
N ILE A 121 -6.41 4.15 -12.04
CA ILE A 121 -6.11 4.73 -10.73
C ILE A 121 -7.37 4.63 -9.89
N LEU A 122 -7.28 3.99 -8.72
CA LEU A 122 -8.37 3.87 -7.75
C LEU A 122 -8.04 4.67 -6.49
N THR A 123 -8.97 5.51 -6.04
CA THR A 123 -8.87 6.25 -4.78
C THR A 123 -9.56 5.49 -3.66
N TRP A 124 -8.82 5.18 -2.60
CA TRP A 124 -9.30 4.43 -1.43
C TRP A 124 -9.41 5.34 -0.22
N GLY A 125 -10.64 5.49 0.30
CA GLY A 125 -10.93 6.29 1.49
C GLY A 125 -11.38 5.47 2.69
N ARG A 126 -11.21 6.04 3.89
CA ARG A 126 -11.73 5.47 5.15
C ARG A 126 -13.22 5.75 5.29
N SER A 127 -14.03 4.70 5.28
CA SER A 127 -15.43 4.74 5.71
C SER A 127 -15.55 4.30 7.16
N VAL A 128 -16.15 5.15 8.00
CA VAL A 128 -16.57 4.78 9.36
C VAL A 128 -18.01 4.27 9.28
N SER A 129 -18.26 3.04 9.70
CA SER A 129 -19.60 2.49 9.78
C SER A 129 -20.41 3.22 10.86
N ASP A 130 -21.61 3.70 10.51
CA ASP A 130 -22.55 4.30 11.45
C ASP A 130 -22.82 3.35 12.63
N SER A 131 -22.55 3.79 13.87
CA SER A 131 -22.59 2.95 15.08
C SER A 131 -24.00 2.55 15.57
N LYS A 132 -25.02 2.77 14.74
CA LYS A 132 -26.45 2.67 15.09
C LYS A 132 -27.03 1.25 15.15
N THR A 133 -26.22 0.21 14.95
CA THR A 133 -26.65 -1.19 15.17
C THR A 133 -26.08 -1.73 16.49
N PRO A 134 -26.82 -1.65 17.61
CA PRO A 134 -26.35 -2.21 18.88
C PRO A 134 -26.29 -3.74 18.78
N GLY A 135 -25.09 -4.32 18.98
CA GLY A 135 -24.90 -5.78 19.01
C GLY A 135 -23.62 -6.31 18.36
N ARG A 136 -22.89 -5.52 17.58
CA ARG A 136 -21.54 -5.86 17.09
C ARG A 136 -20.53 -4.81 17.56
N GLY A 137 -19.52 -5.26 18.30
CA GLY A 137 -18.61 -4.36 19.02
C GLY A 137 -17.73 -3.50 18.11
N GLY A 138 -17.62 -2.22 18.47
CA GLY A 138 -16.70 -1.24 17.87
C GLY A 138 -17.12 -0.72 16.49
N ALA A 139 -16.85 0.57 16.23
CA ALA A 139 -16.99 1.13 14.89
C ALA A 139 -16.01 0.42 13.93
N LYS A 140 -16.54 -0.32 12.95
CA LYS A 140 -15.74 -1.17 12.07
C LYS A 140 -15.33 -0.38 10.83
N GLU A 141 -14.33 0.50 10.99
CA GLU A 141 -13.78 1.27 9.87
C GLU A 141 -13.38 0.32 8.73
N THR A 142 -13.78 0.66 7.51
CA THR A 142 -13.60 -0.13 6.29
C THR A 142 -13.00 0.78 5.22
N TYR A 143 -12.15 0.22 4.34
CA TYR A 143 -11.55 0.97 3.24
C TYR A 143 -12.27 0.61 1.94
N THR A 144 -12.81 1.61 1.26
CA THR A 144 -13.64 1.47 0.06
C THR A 144 -13.13 2.39 -1.05
N ILE A 145 -13.33 1.99 -2.30
CA ILE A 145 -13.04 2.85 -3.45
C ILE A 145 -14.08 3.99 -3.48
N VAL A 146 -13.60 5.23 -3.47
CA VAL A 146 -14.41 6.46 -3.54
C VAL A 146 -14.39 7.10 -4.94
N ALA A 147 -13.33 6.88 -5.71
CA ALA A 147 -13.20 7.33 -7.10
C ALA A 147 -12.36 6.36 -7.94
N GLN A 148 -12.54 6.40 -9.26
CA GLN A 148 -11.74 5.70 -10.25
C GLN A 148 -11.52 6.61 -11.47
N ALA A 149 -10.29 6.63 -11.99
CA ALA A 149 -9.97 7.13 -13.32
C ALA A 149 -9.32 6.01 -14.15
N HIS A 150 -9.60 5.96 -15.45
CA HIS A 150 -8.85 5.12 -16.39
C HIS A 150 -7.73 5.96 -16.99
N ALA A 151 -6.48 5.54 -16.80
CA ALA A 151 -5.29 6.34 -17.05
C ALA A 151 -4.44 5.82 -18.22
N HIS A 152 -4.32 4.50 -18.36
CA HIS A 152 -3.35 3.86 -19.27
C HIS A 152 -3.90 2.62 -19.97
N GLU A 153 -3.35 2.25 -21.13
CA GLU A 153 -3.75 1.04 -21.88
C GLU A 153 -3.17 -0.27 -21.29
N GLY A 154 -3.25 -0.44 -19.98
CA GLY A 154 -2.70 -1.58 -19.24
C GLY A 154 -1.95 -1.15 -17.99
N SER A 155 -1.18 -2.07 -17.41
CA SER A 155 -0.63 -1.92 -16.06
C SER A 155 0.09 -0.59 -15.82
N ILE A 156 -0.37 0.13 -14.79
CA ILE A 156 0.35 1.26 -14.20
C ILE A 156 1.41 0.68 -13.28
N PHE A 157 2.69 0.94 -13.52
CA PHE A 157 3.78 0.39 -12.68
C PHE A 157 4.29 1.38 -11.64
N ALA A 158 4.23 2.68 -11.94
CA ALA A 158 4.67 3.74 -11.04
C ALA A 158 3.54 4.75 -10.77
N LEU A 159 3.43 5.17 -9.51
CA LEU A 159 2.71 6.37 -9.07
C LEU A 159 3.66 7.21 -8.21
N CYS A 160 3.63 8.54 -8.38
CA CYS A 160 4.47 9.46 -7.62
C CYS A 160 3.68 10.71 -7.21
N LEU A 161 3.50 10.93 -5.90
CA LEU A 161 2.96 12.17 -5.37
C LEU A 161 4.06 13.26 -5.37
N ARG A 162 3.79 14.39 -6.01
CA ARG A 162 4.68 15.56 -6.06
C ARG A 162 4.39 16.51 -4.89
N ARG A 163 5.36 17.36 -4.56
CA ARG A 163 5.27 18.32 -3.44
C ARG A 163 4.16 19.38 -3.61
N ASP A 164 3.70 19.61 -4.83
CA ASP A 164 2.58 20.51 -5.15
C ASP A 164 1.20 19.83 -5.05
N GLY A 165 1.15 18.58 -4.59
CA GLY A 165 -0.09 17.81 -4.45
C GLY A 165 -0.56 17.14 -5.73
N THR A 166 0.11 17.35 -6.87
CA THR A 166 -0.19 16.62 -8.11
C THR A 166 0.43 15.22 -8.09
N VAL A 167 -0.09 14.31 -8.89
CA VAL A 167 0.37 12.92 -8.97
C VAL A 167 0.83 12.61 -10.38
N LEU A 168 1.93 11.87 -10.53
CA LEU A 168 2.34 11.27 -11.81
C LEU A 168 1.94 9.80 -11.83
N SER A 169 1.47 9.31 -12.99
CA SER A 169 1.32 7.88 -13.28
C SER A 169 2.16 7.48 -14.49
N GLY A 170 2.72 6.27 -14.44
CA GLY A 170 3.52 5.67 -15.51
C GLY A 170 2.88 4.40 -16.07
N GLY A 171 2.48 4.45 -17.34
CA GLY A 171 1.86 3.33 -18.05
C GLY A 171 2.89 2.44 -18.72
N GLY A 172 2.79 1.13 -18.48
CA GLY A 172 3.76 0.17 -19.01
C GLY A 172 3.58 -0.15 -20.50
N ARG A 173 2.34 -0.25 -21.00
CA ARG A 173 2.08 -0.60 -22.42
C ARG A 173 2.08 0.62 -23.33
N ASP A 174 1.40 1.68 -22.93
CA ASP A 174 1.25 2.91 -23.73
C ASP A 174 2.46 3.85 -23.64
N ARG A 175 3.42 3.55 -22.75
CA ARG A 175 4.63 4.35 -22.51
C ARG A 175 4.34 5.79 -22.06
N ARG A 176 3.12 6.08 -21.59
CA ARG A 176 2.73 7.45 -21.22
C ARG A 176 3.08 7.75 -19.76
N LEU A 177 3.49 9.00 -19.52
CA LEU A 177 3.44 9.68 -18.24
C LEU A 177 2.23 10.62 -18.24
N VAL A 178 1.40 10.55 -17.21
CA VAL A 178 0.27 11.48 -17.03
C VAL A 178 0.39 12.18 -15.68
N GLN A 179 0.22 13.50 -15.68
CA GLN A 179 0.14 14.32 -14.47
C GLN A 179 -1.33 14.61 -14.13
N TRP A 180 -1.69 14.36 -12.87
CA TRP A 180 -3.04 14.47 -12.34
C TRP A 180 -3.12 15.55 -11.27
N GLY A 181 -4.13 16.40 -11.36
CA GLY A 181 -4.53 17.34 -10.32
C GLY A 181 -5.49 16.70 -9.30
N PRO A 182 -6.00 17.50 -8.34
CA PRO A 182 -7.02 17.08 -7.40
C PRO A 182 -8.22 16.43 -8.09
N GLY A 183 -8.77 15.37 -7.49
CA GLY A 183 -9.90 14.63 -8.07
C GLY A 183 -9.56 13.78 -9.30
N LEU A 184 -8.27 13.54 -9.59
CA LEU A 184 -7.79 12.82 -10.78
C LEU A 184 -8.20 13.50 -12.11
N VAL A 185 -8.15 14.83 -12.15
CA VAL A 185 -8.22 15.59 -13.40
C VAL A 185 -6.86 15.53 -14.11
N ALA A 186 -6.81 15.04 -15.34
CA ALA A 186 -5.57 15.05 -16.14
C ALA A 186 -5.15 16.50 -16.48
N LEU A 187 -3.88 16.84 -16.25
CA LEU A 187 -3.30 18.17 -16.48
C LEU A 187 -2.35 18.18 -17.67
N GLN A 188 -1.53 17.13 -17.80
CA GLN A 188 -0.53 17.00 -18.85
C GLN A 188 -0.26 15.52 -19.13
N GLU A 189 -0.03 15.18 -20.40
CA GLU A 189 0.47 13.87 -20.83
C GLU A 189 1.78 14.02 -21.60
N ALA A 190 2.61 12.98 -21.57
CA ALA A 190 3.79 12.83 -22.42
C ALA A 190 3.99 11.35 -22.76
N GLU A 191 4.30 11.03 -24.01
CA GLU A 191 4.69 9.67 -24.41
C GLU A 191 6.22 9.53 -24.42
N ILE A 192 6.72 8.45 -23.84
CA ILE A 192 8.15 8.13 -23.83
C ILE A 192 8.55 7.46 -25.16
N PRO A 193 9.59 7.95 -25.85
CA PRO A 193 10.08 7.34 -27.10
C PRO A 193 10.43 5.86 -26.94
N GLU A 194 10.09 5.07 -27.97
CA GLU A 194 10.15 3.60 -27.94
C GLU A 194 11.48 3.01 -27.46
N HIS A 195 12.61 3.63 -27.81
CA HIS A 195 13.94 3.15 -27.46
C HIS A 195 14.28 3.22 -25.96
N PHE A 196 13.51 3.96 -25.16
CA PHE A 196 13.60 3.91 -23.69
C PHE A 196 12.72 2.80 -23.07
N GLY A 197 11.78 2.25 -23.84
CA GLY A 197 10.88 1.18 -23.41
C GLY A 197 9.69 1.65 -22.55
N ALA A 198 9.24 0.75 -21.67
CA ALA A 198 8.07 0.93 -20.82
C ALA A 198 8.39 1.72 -19.55
N VAL A 199 7.45 2.56 -19.08
CA VAL A 199 7.55 3.19 -17.76
C VAL A 199 7.37 2.13 -16.67
N ARG A 200 8.23 2.14 -15.64
CA ARG A 200 8.28 1.18 -14.53
C ARG A 200 8.53 1.86 -13.20
#